data_AF-A0A2V6BV35-F1
#
_entry.id   AF-A0A2V6BV35-F1
#
_cell.length_a   1.000
_cell.length_b   1.000
_cell.length_c   1.000
_cell.angle_alpha   90.00
_cell.angle_beta   90.00
_cell.angle_gamma   90.00
#
_symmetry.space_group_name_H-M   'P 1'
#
loop_
_entity.id
_entity.type
_entity.pdbx_description
1 polymer ?
#
loop_
_entity_poly.entity_id
_entity_poly.type
_entity_poly.pdbx_seq_one_letter_code
_entity_poly.pdbx_strand_id
1 'polypeptide(L)' 'MKREFDPDRLWVTAYANDVPCYIPSRRILQEGGYEAETSLWYYDRPARLAPAVEDIIVAAVHELMPK' A
#
# COMPACT_ATOMS: atom_id res chain seq x y z
N MET A 1 7.77 8.91 -1.47
CA MET A 1 7.25 9.73 -0.35
C MET A 1 8.32 10.51 0.40
N LYS A 2 9.19 9.90 1.24
CA LYS A 2 10.24 10.66 1.98
C LYS A 2 11.29 11.38 1.10
N ARG A 3 11.39 11.02 -0.18
CA ARG A 3 12.22 11.72 -1.17
C ARG A 3 11.49 12.87 -1.87
N GLU A 4 10.17 12.90 -1.77
CA GLU A 4 9.28 13.83 -2.49
C GLU A 4 8.70 14.89 -1.54
N PHE A 5 8.61 14.58 -0.26
CA PHE A 5 8.17 15.49 0.81
C PHE A 5 9.27 15.67 1.85
N ASP A 6 9.11 16.69 2.70
CA ASP A 6 9.99 16.93 3.85
C ASP A 6 10.01 15.70 4.78
N PRO A 7 11.14 14.98 4.87
CA PRO A 7 11.24 13.75 5.65
C PRO A 7 11.17 13.98 7.16
N ASP A 8 11.48 15.19 7.65
CA ASP A 8 11.42 15.53 9.08
C ASP A 8 9.98 15.77 9.54
N ARG A 9 9.09 16.07 8.59
CA ARG A 9 7.66 16.33 8.84
C ARG A 9 6.75 15.21 8.35
N LEU A 10 7.31 14.14 7.77
CA LEU A 10 6.57 13.00 7.24
C LEU A 10 6.82 11.74 8.07
N TRP A 11 5.77 11.25 8.73
CA TRP A 11 5.75 9.91 9.33
C TRP A 11 4.96 8.91 8.46
N VAL A 12 5.19 7.63 8.65
CA VAL A 12 4.39 6.56 8.04
C VAL A 12 3.80 5.75 9.18
N THR A 13 2.48 5.57 9.16
CA THR A 13 1.74 4.76 10.12
C THR A 13 0.91 3.71 9.38
N ALA A 14 0.60 2.60 10.06
CA ALA A 14 -0.16 1.48 9.53
C ALA A 14 -1.24 1.05 10.53
N TYR A 15 -2.18 0.21 10.08
CA TYR A 15 -3.30 -0.26 10.90
C TYR A 15 -4.18 0.88 11.47
N ALA A 16 -4.25 1.99 10.73
CA ALA A 16 -5.08 3.13 11.06
C ALA A 16 -6.36 3.10 10.21
N ASN A 17 -7.49 3.34 10.85
CA ASN A 17 -8.85 3.29 10.28
C ASN A 17 -9.35 1.91 9.83
N ASP A 18 -8.52 1.09 9.17
CA ASP A 18 -8.87 -0.27 8.73
C ASP A 18 -7.63 -1.17 8.55
N VAL A 19 -7.84 -2.49 8.46
CA VAL A 19 -6.81 -3.51 8.18
C VAL A 19 -7.33 -4.51 7.14
N PRO A 20 -7.46 -4.10 5.86
CA PRO A 20 -8.13 -4.91 4.85
C PRO A 20 -7.31 -6.12 4.37
N CYS A 21 -5.99 -5.95 4.25
CA CYS A 21 -4.99 -6.95 3.85
C CYS A 21 -3.60 -6.28 3.81
N TYR A 22 -2.57 -7.03 3.43
CA TYR A 22 -1.28 -6.44 3.04
C TYR A 22 -1.43 -5.62 1.76
N ILE A 23 -0.66 -4.53 1.67
CA ILE A 23 -0.53 -3.70 0.47
C ILE A 23 0.89 -3.88 -0.09
N PRO A 24 1.10 -4.78 -1.06
CA PRO A 24 2.41 -4.99 -1.67
C PRO A 24 2.73 -3.88 -2.68
N SER A 25 4.02 -3.58 -2.87
CA SER A 25 4.47 -2.81 -4.04
C SER A 25 4.26 -3.61 -5.33
N ARG A 26 4.28 -2.93 -6.48
CA ARG A 26 4.17 -3.57 -7.80
C ARG A 26 5.17 -4.70 -8.00
N ARG A 27 6.40 -4.53 -7.51
CA ARG A 27 7.45 -5.57 -7.58
C ARG A 27 7.06 -6.80 -6.77
N ILE A 28 6.66 -6.62 -5.50
CA ILE A 28 6.26 -7.75 -4.63
C ILE A 28 5.01 -8.44 -5.16
N LEU A 29 4.06 -7.68 -5.72
CA LEU A 29 2.86 -8.23 -6.34
C LEU A 29 3.18 -9.14 -7.55
N GLN A 30 4.22 -8.80 -8.32
CA GLN A 30 4.72 -9.64 -9.44
C GLN A 30 5.49 -10.85 -8.95
N GLU A 31 6.33 -10.69 -7.92
CA GLU A 31 7.11 -11.78 -7.32
C GLU A 31 6.22 -12.80 -6.61
N GLY A 32 5.09 -12.36 -6.07
CA GLY A 32 4.17 -13.20 -5.33
C GLY A 32 4.60 -13.41 -3.87
N GLY A 33 4.06 -14.46 -3.25
CA GLY A 33 4.39 -14.85 -1.88
C GLY A 33 3.35 -14.44 -0.85
N TYR A 34 3.77 -14.30 0.41
CA TYR A 34 2.85 -14.19 1.53
C TYR A 34 2.01 -12.91 1.47
N GLU A 35 2.64 -11.76 1.33
CA GLU A 35 1.98 -10.45 1.33
C GLU A 35 1.13 -10.21 0.07
N ALA A 36 1.45 -10.88 -1.05
CA ALA A 36 0.77 -10.68 -2.32
C ALA A 36 -0.31 -11.73 -2.64
N GLU A 37 -0.28 -12.91 -1.99
CA GLU A 37 -1.10 -14.05 -2.38
C GLU A 37 -1.67 -14.83 -1.19
N THR A 38 -0.82 -15.40 -0.33
CA THR A 38 -1.29 -16.43 0.61
C THR A 38 -1.83 -15.84 1.92
N SER A 39 -1.42 -14.64 2.32
CA SER A 39 -1.99 -13.96 3.48
C SER A 39 -3.45 -13.54 3.26
N LEU A 40 -3.84 -13.34 2.01
CA LEU A 40 -5.16 -12.82 1.62
C LEU A 40 -6.33 -13.72 2.03
N TRP A 41 -6.07 -15.02 2.19
CA TRP A 41 -7.03 -15.98 2.72
C TRP A 41 -7.43 -15.67 4.16
N TYR A 42 -6.50 -15.20 4.99
CA TYR A 42 -6.76 -14.87 6.39
C TYR A 42 -7.49 -13.53 6.55
N TYR A 43 -7.58 -12.75 5.48
CA TYR A 43 -8.34 -11.50 5.41
C TYR A 43 -9.69 -11.66 4.71
N ASP A 44 -10.11 -12.88 4.38
CA ASP A 44 -11.31 -13.18 3.58
C ASP A 44 -11.36 -12.41 2.24
N ARG A 45 -10.19 -12.13 1.65
CA ARG A 45 -10.05 -11.41 0.36
C ARG A 45 -9.10 -12.16 -0.60
N PRO A 46 -9.39 -13.41 -0.99
CA PRO A 46 -8.43 -14.32 -1.64
C PRO A 46 -7.99 -13.91 -3.07
N ALA A 47 -8.42 -12.76 -3.58
CA ALA A 47 -8.04 -12.24 -4.89
C ALA A 47 -6.87 -11.25 -4.75
N ARG A 48 -5.86 -11.40 -5.60
CA ARG A 48 -4.75 -10.45 -5.69
C ARG A 48 -5.27 -9.04 -5.97
N LEU A 49 -4.62 -8.05 -5.38
CA LEU A 49 -4.85 -6.65 -5.69
C LEU A 49 -4.45 -6.35 -7.15
N ALA A 50 -5.07 -5.34 -7.75
CA ALA A 50 -4.73 -4.90 -9.10
C ALA A 50 -3.28 -4.36 -9.14
N PRO A 51 -2.53 -4.55 -10.25
CA PRO A 51 -1.17 -4.00 -10.41
C PRO A 51 -1.03 -2.49 -10.28
N ALA A 52 -2.15 -1.77 -10.28
CA ALA A 52 -2.22 -0.32 -10.11
C ALA A 52 -2.35 0.11 -8.62
N VAL A 53 -2.47 -0.81 -7.66
CA VAL A 53 -2.79 -0.46 -6.26
C VAL A 53 -1.79 0.52 -5.63
N GLU A 54 -0.49 0.34 -5.89
CA GLU A 54 0.55 1.24 -5.39
C GLU A 54 0.38 2.65 -5.97
N ASP A 55 0.14 2.78 -7.28
CA ASP A 55 -0.05 4.07 -7.95
C ASP A 55 -1.31 4.78 -7.43
N ILE A 56 -2.41 4.04 -7.20
CA ILE A 56 -3.66 4.59 -6.67
C ILE A 56 -3.44 5.19 -5.28
N ILE A 57 -2.73 4.48 -4.41
CA ILE A 57 -2.44 4.97 -3.04
C ILE A 57 -1.51 6.18 -3.10
N VAL A 58 -0.45 6.11 -3.91
CA VAL A 58 0.51 7.22 -4.06
C VAL A 58 -0.18 8.47 -4.60
N ALA A 59 -1.04 8.33 -5.62
CA ALA A 59 -1.80 9.45 -6.17
C ALA A 59 -2.71 10.09 -5.11
N ALA A 60 -3.44 9.28 -4.32
CA ALA A 60 -4.28 9.77 -3.24
C ALA A 60 -3.46 10.52 -2.17
N VAL A 61 -2.25 10.05 -1.82
CA VAL A 61 -1.36 10.78 -0.91
C VAL A 61 -1.01 12.15 -1.50
N HIS A 62 -0.61 12.23 -2.77
CA HIS A 62 -0.30 13.52 -3.40
C HIS A 62 -1.48 14.48 -3.42
N GLU A 63 -2.71 13.99 -3.62
CA GLU A 63 -3.92 14.83 -3.59
C GLU A 63 -4.21 15.40 -2.20
N LEU A 64 -3.89 14.65 -1.14
CA LEU A 64 -4.16 15.04 0.25
C LEU A 64 -3.06 15.93 0.85
N MET A 65 -1.85 15.92 0.30
CA MET A 65 -0.75 16.73 0.82
C MET A 65 -0.95 18.23 0.50
N PRO A 66 -0.54 19.14 1.41
CA PRO A 66 -0.50 20.57 1.11
C PRO A 66 0.34 20.87 -0.13
N LYS A 67 -0.10 21.86 -0.91
CA LYS A 67 0.64 22.38 -2.07
C LYS A 67 1.79 23.28 -1.65
#